data_AF-A0A923VUB9-F1
#
_entry.id   AF-A0A923VUB9-F1
#
_cell.length_a   1.000
_cell.length_b   1.000
_cell.length_c   1.000
_cell.angle_alpha   90.00
_cell.angle_beta   90.00
_cell.angle_gamma   90.00
#
_symmetry.space_group_name_H-M   'P 1'
#
loop_
_entity.id
_entity.type
_entity.pdbx_description
1 polymer ?
#
loop_
_entity_poly.entity_id
_entity_poly.type
_entity_poly.pdbx_seq_one_letter_code
_entity_poly.pdbx_strand_id
1 'polypeptide(L)' 'QRAKAVYNFLIGNNIEKNRLTYKGFGSSLPIFQVPEKNESERAANRRVEILIIEN' A
#
# COMPACT_ATOMS: atom_id res chain seq x y z
N GLN A 1 -5.49 7.09 1.45
CA GLN A 1 -6.51 6.34 2.22
C GLN A 1 -6.23 4.83 2.30
N ARG A 2 -5.88 4.14 1.19
CA ARG A 2 -5.68 2.67 1.18
C ARG A 2 -4.65 2.13 2.19
N ALA A 3 -3.44 2.70 2.23
CA ALA A 3 -2.41 2.27 3.19
C ALA A 3 -2.88 2.40 4.65
N LYS A 4 -3.61 3.47 4.98
CA LYS A 4 -4.20 3.67 6.32
C LYS A 4 -5.28 2.63 6.64
N ALA A 5 -6.06 2.19 5.64
CA ALA A 5 -7.07 1.16 5.85
C ALA A 5 -6.43 -0.19 6.21
N VAL A 6 -5.36 -0.58 5.51
CA VAL A 6 -4.59 -1.80 5.82
C VAL A 6 -3.92 -1.69 7.20
N TYR A 7 -3.33 -0.53 7.50
CA TYR A 7 -2.76 -0.26 8.83
C TYR A 7 -3.78 -0.47 9.97
N ASN A 8 -4.97 0.12 9.83
CA ASN A 8 -6.04 -0.05 10.82
C ASN A 8 -6.53 -1.50 10.91
N PHE A 9 -6.62 -2.20 9.78
CA PHE A 9 -6.99 -3.60 9.74
C PHE A 9 -5.98 -4.46 10.52
N LEU A 10 -4.67 -4.25 10.33
CA LEU A 10 -3.63 -5.00 11.04
C LEU A 10 -3.64 -4.75 12.54
N ILE A 11 -3.90 -3.51 12.97
CA ILE A 11 -4.10 -3.18 14.38
C ILE A 11 -5.32 -3.93 14.96
N GLY A 12 -6.43 -3.96 14.23
CA GLY A 12 -7.62 -4.73 14.61
C GLY A 12 -7.38 -6.25 14.69
N ASN A 13 -6.33 -6.74 14.04
CA ASN A 13 -5.87 -8.14 14.11
C ASN A 13 -4.71 -8.33 15.11
N ASN A 14 -4.60 -7.47 16.13
CA ASN A 14 -3.63 -7.56 17.23
C ASN A 14 -2.15 -7.39 16.84
N ILE A 15 -1.85 -6.73 15.73
CA ILE A 15 -0.47 -6.29 15.47
C ILE A 15 -0.24 -4.95 16.17
N GLU A 16 0.76 -4.90 17.04
CA GLU A 16 1.07 -3.70 17.82
C GLU A 16 1.38 -2.48 16.94
N LYS A 17 0.85 -1.33 17.34
CA LYS A 17 0.91 -0.07 16.58
C LYS A 17 2.35 0.43 16.36
N ASN A 18 3.23 0.20 17.32
CA ASN A 18 4.66 0.54 17.30
C ASN A 18 5.45 -0.24 16.21
N ARG A 19 4.99 -1.44 15.82
CA ARG A 19 5.62 -2.27 14.79
C ARG A 19 5.22 -1.89 13.36
N LEU A 20 4.26 -0.97 13.21
CA LEU A 20 3.64 -0.66 11.94
C LEU A 20 3.88 0.80 11.56
N THR A 21 4.27 1.02 10.31
CA THR A 21 4.31 2.34 9.67
C THR A 21 3.54 2.27 8.35
N TYR A 22 2.88 3.35 7.96
CA TYR A 22 2.22 3.44 6.65
C TYR A 22 2.61 4.73 5.93
N LYS A 23 2.76 4.64 4.61
CA LYS A 23 3.01 5.78 3.73
C LYS A 23 2.15 5.66 2.47
N GLY A 24 1.56 6.78 2.04
CA GLY A 24 0.81 6.85 0.78
C GLY A 24 1.67 7.48 -0.31
N PHE A 25 1.92 6.76 -1.39
CA PHE A 25 2.72 7.25 -2.52
C PHE A 25 1.88 7.83 -3.67
N GLY A 26 0.56 7.60 -3.68
CA GLY A 26 -0.29 8.07 -4.79
C GLY A 26 0.23 7.54 -6.13
N SER A 27 0.42 8.44 -7.10
CA SER A 27 0.94 8.12 -8.43
C SER A 27 2.45 8.31 -8.56
N SER A 28 3.19 8.52 -7.45
CA SER A 28 4.63 8.83 -7.51
C SER A 28 5.50 7.60 -7.81
N LEU A 29 5.01 6.39 -7.54
CA LEU A 29 5.72 5.12 -7.73
C LEU A 29 4.82 4.06 -8.40
N PRO A 30 4.45 4.27 -9.67
CA PRO A 30 3.61 3.33 -10.39
C PRO A 30 4.42 2.11 -10.87
N ILE A 31 3.78 0.94 -11.00
CA ILE A 31 4.39 -0.22 -11.68
C ILE A 31 4.39 0.01 -13.19
N PHE A 32 3.27 0.51 -13.70
CA PHE A 32 3.07 0.83 -15.11
C PHE A 32 3.07 2.33 -15.33
N GLN A 33 3.75 2.80 -16.37
CA GLN A 33 3.84 4.22 -16.68
C GLN A 33 2.44 4.85 -16.81
N VAL A 34 2.31 6.06 -16.25
CA VAL A 34 1.09 6.86 -16.38
C VAL A 34 1.18 7.68 -17.68
N PRO A 35 0.12 7.75 -18.51
CA PRO A 35 -1.22 7.19 -18.32
C PRO A 35 -1.30 5.68 -18.58
N GLU A 36 -2.10 4.97 -17.78
CA GLU A 36 -2.31 3.53 -17.96
C GLU A 36 -3.05 3.21 -19.25
N LYS A 37 -2.60 2.18 -19.97
CA LYS A 37 -3.13 1.80 -21.29
C LYS A 37 -4.42 0.99 -21.20
N ASN A 38 -4.62 0.25 -20.11
CA ASN A 38 -5.77 -0.63 -19.92
C ASN A 38 -6.18 -0.72 -18.43
N GLU A 39 -7.31 -1.38 -18.17
CA GLU A 39 -7.83 -1.53 -16.82
C GLU A 39 -6.92 -2.39 -15.92
N SER A 40 -6.26 -3.41 -16.48
CA SER A 40 -5.36 -4.29 -15.74
C SER A 40 -4.15 -3.53 -15.18
N GLU A 41 -3.52 -2.66 -15.98
CA GLU A 41 -2.42 -1.79 -15.55
C GLU A 41 -2.88 -0.84 -14.44
N ARG A 42 -4.08 -0.27 -14.59
CA ARG A 42 -4.67 0.60 -13.57
C ARG A 42 -4.95 -0.17 -12.28
N ALA A 43 -5.42 -1.41 -12.37
CA ALA A 43 -5.64 -2.26 -11.20
C ALA A 43 -4.31 -2.57 -10.50
N ALA A 44 -3.26 -2.90 -11.25
CA ALA A 44 -1.93 -3.15 -10.71
C ALA A 44 -1.30 -1.91 -10.05
N ASN A 45 -1.48 -0.71 -10.61
CA ASN A 45 -1.01 0.54 -9.98
C ASN A 45 -1.77 0.85 -8.68
N ARG A 46 -3.04 0.42 -8.54
CA ARG A 46 -3.86 0.60 -7.32
C ARG A 46 -3.61 -0.48 -6.27
N ARG A 47 -2.37 -0.61 -5.81
CA ARG A 47 -1.95 -1.64 -4.83
C ARG A 47 -1.61 -1.07 -3.46
N VAL A 48 -1.44 -1.99 -2.50
CA VAL A 48 -0.78 -1.75 -1.21
C VAL A 48 0.32 -2.79 -1.08
N GLU A 49 1.53 -2.36 -0.75
CA GLU A 49 2.67 -3.24 -0.49
C GLU A 49 2.94 -3.27 1.02
N ILE A 50 3.33 -4.44 1.53
CA ILE A 50 3.71 -4.64 2.93
C ILE A 50 5.15 -5.12 2.94
N LEU A 51 6.04 -4.30 3.50
CA LEU A 51 7.45 -4.64 3.69
C LEU A 51 7.66 -5.08 5.15
N ILE A 52 8.24 -6.26 5.34
CA ILE A 52 8.66 -6.76 6.64
C ILE A 52 10.14 -6.37 6.80
N ILE A 53 10.46 -5.68 7.89
CA ILE A 53 11.82 -5.24 8.23
C ILE A 53 12.39 -6.13 9.33
N GLU A 54 13.71 -6.30 9.35
CA GLU A 54 14.44 -6.94 10.45
C GLU A 54 14.48 -6.01 11.68
N ASN A 55 14.66 -6.60 12.86
CA ASN A 55 14.73 -5.89 14.14
C ASN A 55 16.13 -5.36 14.44
#